data_AF-A0A0J7KM49-F1
#
_entry.id   AF-A0A0J7KM49-F1
#
_cell.length_a   1.000
_cell.length_b   1.000
_cell.length_c   1.000
_cell.angle_alpha   90.00
_cell.angle_beta   90.00
_cell.angle_gamma   90.00
#
_symmetry.space_group_name_H-M   'P 1'
#
loop_
_entity.id
_entity.type
_entity.pdbx_description
1 polymer ?
#
loop_
_entity_poly.entity_id
_entity_poly.type
_entity_poly.pdbx_seq_one_letter_code
_entity_poly.pdbx_strand_id
1 'polypeptide(L)'
;MESKKKIIFFLIFIFCFSCNSNYYNEQQKQENKKLIGIKYNLYSDKENNLYLLSKNFIFSSGNNEQIEIKRKGNIIQDSIYDENGKLVALKNIIDIETYLELEKDYIYQDKNNIYMSRGSQYNDYPFHIASFVSKDFSLIPKSNYFRYRDSIYYYGNEGYIVLKKVNSFNFKVDSLKTLQGKYINVGFDGKNIYHNSDKINSEILKMLPINYKSKDSLLIIYFPN
;
A
#
# COMPACT_ATOMS: atom_id res chain seq x y z
N MET A 1 -16.25 -13.82 -47.25
CA MET A 1 -16.99 -13.06 -46.19
C MET A 1 -16.30 -13.06 -44.83
N GLU A 2 -15.10 -13.64 -44.70
CA GLU A 2 -14.37 -13.77 -43.44
C GLU A 2 -13.45 -12.58 -43.13
N SER A 3 -12.95 -11.88 -44.14
CA SER A 3 -12.07 -10.70 -43.97
C SER A 3 -12.81 -9.51 -43.36
N LYS A 4 -14.08 -9.30 -43.70
CA LYS A 4 -14.92 -8.24 -43.10
C LYS A 4 -15.28 -8.52 -41.64
N LYS A 5 -15.42 -9.79 -41.23
CA LYS A 5 -15.70 -10.18 -39.83
C LYS A 5 -14.49 -9.98 -38.91
N LYS A 6 -13.26 -10.16 -39.42
CA LYS A 6 -12.04 -9.92 -38.64
C LYS A 6 -11.77 -8.43 -38.36
N ILE A 7 -12.11 -7.54 -39.30
CA ILE A 7 -11.94 -6.08 -39.13
C ILE A 7 -12.94 -5.51 -38.11
N ILE A 8 -14.18 -6.02 -38.07
CA ILE A 8 -15.20 -5.59 -37.10
C ILE A 8 -14.80 -6.00 -35.67
N PHE A 9 -14.19 -7.17 -35.49
CA PHE A 9 -13.72 -7.60 -34.16
C PHE A 9 -12.56 -6.74 -33.64
N PHE A 10 -11.67 -6.28 -34.54
CA PHE A 10 -10.58 -5.37 -34.19
C PHE A 10 -11.07 -3.94 -33.88
N LEU A 11 -12.11 -3.46 -34.57
CA LEU A 11 -12.73 -2.17 -34.29
C LEU A 11 -13.57 -2.17 -33.00
N ILE A 12 -14.18 -3.30 -32.62
CA ILE A 12 -14.93 -3.43 -31.36
C ILE A 12 -14.00 -3.48 -30.14
N PHE A 13 -12.80 -4.09 -30.27
CA PHE A 13 -11.80 -4.10 -29.19
C PHE A 13 -11.23 -2.70 -28.91
N ILE A 14 -11.27 -1.79 -29.89
CA ILE A 14 -10.83 -0.40 -29.75
C ILE A 14 -11.92 0.52 -29.15
N PHE A 15 -13.21 0.14 -29.26
CA PHE A 15 -14.33 1.00 -28.85
C PHE A 15 -14.99 0.66 -27.51
N CYS A 16 -14.67 -0.47 -26.90
CA CYS A 16 -15.18 -0.81 -25.57
C CYS A 16 -14.21 -0.29 -24.48
N PHE A 17 -14.76 0.39 -23.46
CA PHE A 17 -14.12 0.83 -22.20
C PHE A 17 -13.69 2.30 -22.03
N SER A 18 -14.21 3.26 -22.79
CA SER A 18 -14.15 4.67 -22.34
C SER A 18 -15.47 5.08 -21.66
N CYS A 19 -15.68 4.57 -20.44
CA CYS A 19 -16.72 5.13 -19.57
C CYS A 19 -16.19 6.46 -19.02
N ASN A 20 -16.82 7.58 -19.41
CA ASN A 20 -16.61 8.87 -18.75
C ASN A 20 -16.89 8.66 -17.26
N SER A 21 -15.84 8.59 -16.46
CA SER A 21 -15.95 8.34 -15.03
C SER A 21 -15.64 9.64 -14.32
N ASN A 22 -16.44 9.97 -13.30
CA ASN A 22 -16.16 11.09 -12.43
C ASN A 22 -14.99 10.69 -11.51
N TYR A 23 -13.86 11.34 -11.70
CA TYR A 23 -12.69 11.23 -10.83
C TYR A 23 -12.61 12.45 -9.92
N TYR A 24 -11.72 12.40 -8.94
CA TYR A 24 -11.32 13.57 -8.17
C TYR A 24 -9.85 13.85 -8.44
N ASN A 25 -9.45 15.10 -8.59
CA ASN A 25 -8.02 15.43 -8.58
C ASN A 25 -7.46 15.42 -7.16
N GLU A 26 -6.17 15.70 -7.05
CA GLU A 26 -5.45 15.78 -5.77
C GLU A 26 -6.14 16.75 -4.79
N GLN A 27 -6.68 17.87 -5.26
CA GLN A 27 -7.42 18.86 -4.45
C GLN A 27 -8.87 18.46 -4.15
N GLN A 28 -9.23 17.19 -4.36
CA GLN A 28 -10.58 16.65 -4.21
C GLN A 28 -11.67 17.32 -5.07
N LYS A 29 -11.28 18.02 -6.15
CA LYS A 29 -12.23 18.58 -7.12
C LYS A 29 -12.61 17.52 -8.13
N GLN A 30 -13.89 17.46 -8.47
CA GLN A 30 -14.39 16.49 -9.43
C GLN A 30 -13.89 16.82 -10.83
N GLU A 31 -13.34 15.83 -11.51
CA GLU A 31 -12.86 15.91 -12.89
C GLU A 31 -13.49 14.81 -13.74
N ASN A 32 -13.78 15.14 -15.00
CA ASN A 32 -14.26 14.17 -15.98
C ASN A 32 -13.12 13.86 -16.94
N LYS A 33 -12.55 12.66 -16.81
CA LYS A 33 -11.47 12.19 -17.69
C LYS A 33 -11.80 10.83 -18.28
N LYS A 34 -11.32 10.61 -19.50
CA LYS A 34 -11.28 9.29 -20.13
C LYS A 34 -9.90 8.71 -19.93
N LEU A 35 -9.81 7.69 -19.09
CA LEU A 35 -8.56 7.04 -18.72
C LEU A 35 -8.59 5.58 -19.17
N ILE A 36 -7.47 5.10 -19.70
CA ILE A 36 -7.25 3.74 -20.15
C ILE A 36 -6.26 3.10 -19.18
N GLY A 37 -6.59 1.93 -18.63
CA GLY A 37 -5.70 1.22 -17.71
C GLY A 37 -4.46 0.70 -18.43
N ILE A 38 -3.28 0.94 -17.84
CA ILE A 38 -1.98 0.45 -18.34
C ILE A 38 -1.54 -0.77 -17.53
N LYS A 39 -1.25 -0.57 -16.23
CA LYS A 39 -0.78 -1.61 -15.30
C LYS A 39 -1.20 -1.25 -13.87
N TYR A 40 -1.76 -2.19 -13.13
CA TYR A 40 -2.15 -2.00 -11.72
C TYR A 40 -2.97 -0.72 -11.49
N ASN A 41 -2.39 0.29 -10.83
CA ASN A 41 -3.00 1.59 -10.57
C ASN A 41 -2.58 2.70 -11.57
N LEU A 42 -1.84 2.37 -12.63
CA LEU A 42 -1.42 3.29 -13.68
C LEU A 42 -2.39 3.32 -14.86
N TYR A 43 -2.72 4.53 -15.27
CA TYR A 43 -3.64 4.82 -16.36
C TYR A 43 -3.08 5.92 -17.26
N SER A 44 -3.50 5.95 -18.52
CA SER A 44 -3.19 7.06 -19.42
C SER A 44 -4.44 7.70 -20.02
N ASP A 45 -4.28 8.93 -20.48
CA ASP A 45 -5.22 9.57 -21.40
C ASP A 45 -4.77 9.42 -22.86
N LYS A 46 -5.56 9.98 -23.78
CA LYS A 46 -5.29 9.99 -25.22
C LYS A 46 -4.01 10.76 -25.62
N GLU A 47 -3.50 11.63 -24.73
CA GLU A 47 -2.30 12.44 -24.94
C GLU A 47 -1.05 11.77 -24.34
N ASN A 48 -1.19 10.52 -23.86
CA ASN A 48 -0.17 9.75 -23.17
C ASN A 48 0.33 10.41 -21.87
N ASN A 49 -0.49 11.24 -21.22
CA ASN A 49 -0.20 11.62 -19.84
C ASN A 49 -0.49 10.43 -18.92
N LEU A 50 0.33 10.28 -17.89
CA LEU A 50 0.27 9.15 -16.96
C LEU A 50 -0.40 9.60 -15.65
N TYR A 51 -1.25 8.74 -15.11
CA TYR A 51 -2.01 8.98 -13.88
C TYR A 51 -1.89 7.78 -12.94
N LEU A 52 -1.64 8.06 -11.65
CA LEU A 52 -1.87 7.11 -10.56
C LEU A 52 -3.32 7.25 -10.10
N LEU A 53 -4.04 6.13 -10.02
CA LEU A 53 -5.36 6.08 -9.41
C LEU A 53 -5.24 5.59 -7.97
N SER A 54 -5.76 6.37 -7.03
CA SER A 54 -5.88 6.00 -5.63
C SER A 54 -7.34 5.94 -5.21
N LYS A 55 -7.67 5.09 -4.24
CA LYS A 55 -9.01 5.05 -3.65
C LYS A 55 -9.19 6.26 -2.74
N ASN A 56 -10.28 7.01 -2.95
CA ASN A 56 -10.69 8.07 -2.05
C ASN A 56 -11.57 7.49 -0.94
N PHE A 57 -11.05 7.44 0.28
CA PHE A 57 -11.75 6.99 1.48
C PHE A 57 -12.08 8.17 2.40
N ILE A 58 -13.31 8.17 2.93
CA ILE A 58 -13.77 9.05 4.01
C ILE A 58 -13.83 8.21 5.28
N PHE A 59 -13.38 8.82 6.38
CA PHE A 59 -13.35 8.21 7.69
C PHE A 59 -14.28 9.03 8.59
N SER A 60 -15.31 8.38 9.13
CA SER A 60 -16.30 9.01 10.00
C SER A 60 -16.38 8.26 11.32
N SER A 61 -16.40 8.99 12.44
CA SER A 61 -16.68 8.41 13.75
C SER A 61 -18.14 8.00 13.84
N GLY A 62 -18.42 6.72 14.10
CA GLY A 62 -19.76 6.23 14.39
C GLY A 62 -20.16 6.46 15.85
N ASN A 63 -21.43 6.19 16.18
CA ASN A 63 -22.01 6.39 17.52
C ASN A 63 -21.30 5.66 18.67
N ASN A 64 -20.40 4.71 18.37
CA ASN A 64 -19.67 3.87 19.33
C ASN A 64 -18.13 3.97 19.18
N GLU A 65 -17.59 5.11 18.74
CA GLU A 65 -16.14 5.35 18.52
C GLU A 65 -15.47 4.46 17.44
N GLN A 66 -16.23 3.58 16.78
CA GLN A 66 -15.72 2.84 15.63
C GLN A 66 -15.63 3.77 14.42
N ILE A 67 -14.44 3.91 13.86
CA ILE A 67 -14.20 4.64 12.62
C ILE A 67 -14.78 3.83 11.47
N GLU A 68 -15.80 4.35 10.81
CA GLU A 68 -16.35 3.80 9.59
C GLU A 68 -15.57 4.34 8.38
N ILE A 69 -15.12 3.44 7.51
CA ILE A 69 -14.36 3.78 6.30
C ILE A 69 -15.25 3.58 5.07
N LYS A 70 -15.58 4.66 4.36
CA LYS A 70 -16.41 4.64 3.15
C LYS A 70 -15.61 5.08 1.93
N ARG A 71 -15.72 4.35 0.81
CA ARG A 71 -15.14 4.76 -0.47
C ARG A 71 -16.02 5.84 -1.13
N LYS A 72 -15.46 7.01 -1.38
CA LYS A 72 -16.11 8.13 -2.09
C LYS A 72 -15.92 8.06 -3.60
N GLY A 73 -14.78 7.53 -4.06
CA GLY A 73 -14.42 7.50 -5.48
C GLY A 73 -12.95 7.16 -5.69
N ASN A 74 -12.37 7.64 -6.78
CA ASN A 74 -10.93 7.57 -7.04
C ASN A 74 -10.34 8.97 -7.14
N ILE A 75 -9.16 9.16 -6.55
CA ILE A 75 -8.30 10.31 -6.81
C ILE A 75 -7.38 9.96 -7.98
N ILE A 76 -7.27 10.85 -8.96
CA ILE A 76 -6.27 10.80 -10.01
C ILE A 76 -5.13 11.75 -9.65
N GLN A 77 -3.90 11.28 -9.78
CA GLN A 77 -2.70 12.05 -9.52
C GLN A 77 -1.82 11.96 -10.77
N ASP A 78 -1.50 13.08 -11.40
CA ASP A 78 -0.70 13.16 -12.63
C ASP A 78 0.75 13.60 -12.38
N SER A 79 1.04 13.99 -11.13
CA SER A 79 2.31 14.51 -10.67
C SER A 79 2.60 14.06 -9.24
N ILE A 80 3.88 14.00 -8.87
CA ILE A 80 4.33 13.52 -7.57
C ILE A 80 5.51 14.36 -7.11
N TYR A 81 5.68 14.51 -5.81
CA TYR A 81 6.88 15.13 -5.26
C TYR A 81 8.05 14.16 -5.38
N ASP A 82 9.15 14.62 -5.98
CA ASP A 82 10.42 13.89 -5.97
C ASP A 82 11.11 13.94 -4.61
N GLU A 83 12.26 13.25 -4.50
CA GLU A 83 13.08 13.21 -3.28
C GLU A 83 13.57 14.60 -2.81
N ASN A 84 13.59 15.59 -3.71
CA ASN A 84 13.99 16.97 -3.43
C ASN A 84 12.79 17.87 -3.10
N GLY A 85 11.58 17.32 -3.01
CA GLY A 85 10.35 18.08 -2.74
C GLY A 85 9.87 18.91 -3.93
N LYS A 86 10.33 18.61 -5.15
CA LYS A 86 9.83 19.25 -6.38
C LYS A 86 8.68 18.45 -6.97
N LEU A 87 7.61 19.13 -7.34
CA LEU A 87 6.49 18.50 -8.04
C LEU A 87 6.89 18.21 -9.50
N VAL A 88 6.77 16.95 -9.92
CA VAL A 88 7.18 16.45 -11.22
C VAL A 88 6.10 15.53 -11.83
N ALA A 89 5.89 15.62 -13.14
CA ALA A 89 4.88 14.83 -13.84
C ALA A 89 5.26 13.33 -13.87
N LEU A 90 4.29 12.45 -13.65
CA LEU A 90 4.53 11.01 -13.53
C LEU A 90 5.17 10.39 -14.76
N LYS A 91 4.80 10.87 -15.96
CA LYS A 91 5.34 10.39 -17.24
C LYS A 91 6.86 10.56 -17.39
N ASN A 92 7.47 11.43 -16.56
CA ASN A 92 8.91 11.69 -16.59
C ASN A 92 9.69 10.87 -15.56
N ILE A 93 9.01 10.09 -14.72
CA ILE A 93 9.61 9.45 -13.53
C ILE A 93 9.36 7.94 -13.55
N ILE A 94 8.11 7.55 -13.82
CA ILE A 94 7.69 6.16 -13.74
C ILE A 94 8.26 5.40 -14.93
N ASP A 95 9.08 4.39 -14.64
CA ASP A 95 9.50 3.42 -15.62
C ASP A 95 8.41 2.35 -15.79
N ILE A 96 7.56 2.53 -16.81
CA ILE A 96 6.39 1.67 -17.06
C ILE A 96 6.80 0.19 -17.29
N GLU A 97 7.96 -0.05 -17.90
CA GLU A 97 8.42 -1.41 -18.23
C GLU A 97 8.63 -2.22 -16.97
N THR A 98 9.32 -1.62 -15.99
CA THR A 98 9.71 -2.26 -14.72
C THR A 98 8.73 -2.02 -13.57
N TYR A 99 7.64 -1.30 -13.80
CA TYR A 99 6.63 -1.01 -12.78
C TYR A 99 5.87 -2.27 -12.33
N LEU A 100 5.81 -2.49 -11.01
CA LEU A 100 5.25 -3.65 -10.33
C LEU A 100 4.42 -3.23 -9.11
N GLU A 101 3.37 -4.00 -8.83
CA GLU A 101 2.62 -3.94 -7.56
C GLU A 101 3.25 -4.89 -6.57
N LEU A 102 3.73 -4.35 -5.44
CA LEU A 102 4.28 -5.16 -4.35
C LEU A 102 3.20 -5.48 -3.31
N GLU A 103 2.38 -4.48 -2.96
CA GLU A 103 1.22 -4.59 -2.08
C GLU A 103 0.08 -3.77 -2.67
N LYS A 104 -1.03 -4.43 -2.98
CA LYS A 104 -2.16 -3.83 -3.68
C LYS A 104 -2.71 -2.60 -2.96
N ASP A 105 -2.88 -1.50 -3.70
CA ASP A 105 -3.32 -0.18 -3.24
C ASP A 105 -2.33 0.55 -2.29
N TYR A 106 -1.21 -0.06 -1.90
CA TYR A 106 -0.29 0.50 -0.91
C TYR A 106 1.12 0.76 -1.43
N ILE A 107 1.75 -0.22 -2.08
CA ILE A 107 3.17 -0.15 -2.42
C ILE A 107 3.40 -0.65 -3.84
N TYR A 108 4.01 0.21 -4.63
CA TYR A 108 4.43 -0.06 -6.00
C TYR A 108 5.91 0.24 -6.16
N GLN A 109 6.55 -0.36 -7.16
CA GLN A 109 7.98 -0.22 -7.39
C GLN A 109 8.29 -0.23 -8.88
N ASP A 110 9.26 0.56 -9.30
CA ASP A 110 9.97 0.34 -10.56
C ASP A 110 11.47 0.20 -10.28
N LYS A 111 12.30 0.10 -11.33
CA LYS A 111 13.75 -0.08 -11.16
C LYS A 111 14.44 1.06 -10.39
N ASN A 112 13.85 2.25 -10.36
CA ASN A 112 14.42 3.46 -9.77
C ASN A 112 13.80 3.78 -8.40
N ASN A 113 12.47 3.66 -8.28
CA ASN A 113 11.69 4.27 -7.22
C ASN A 113 10.76 3.27 -6.51
N ILE A 114 10.47 3.56 -5.23
CA ILE A 114 9.38 2.96 -4.47
C ILE A 114 8.28 3.99 -4.30
N TYR A 115 7.05 3.65 -4.68
CA TYR A 115 5.88 4.51 -4.56
C TYR A 115 4.97 3.98 -3.45
N MET A 116 4.71 4.81 -2.43
CA MET A 116 3.91 4.41 -1.28
C MET A 116 2.69 5.29 -1.11
N SER A 117 1.55 4.66 -0.84
CA SER A 117 0.31 5.33 -0.48
C SER A 117 0.45 6.01 0.88
N ARG A 118 -0.02 7.25 0.98
CA ARG A 118 -0.17 8.03 2.22
C ARG A 118 -1.62 8.07 2.72
N GLY A 119 -2.52 7.33 2.05
CA GLY A 119 -3.95 7.42 2.27
C GLY A 119 -4.54 8.76 1.79
N SER A 120 -5.85 8.79 1.58
CA SER A 120 -6.58 9.97 1.06
C SER A 120 -7.05 10.96 2.14
N GLN A 121 -6.84 10.65 3.43
CA GLN A 121 -7.39 11.45 4.54
C GLN A 121 -6.61 12.73 4.84
N TYR A 122 -5.31 12.72 4.57
CA TYR A 122 -4.39 13.73 5.11
C TYR A 122 -3.54 14.40 4.04
N ASN A 123 -3.78 14.13 2.76
CA ASN A 123 -2.99 14.74 1.70
C ASN A 123 -3.78 14.85 0.41
N ASP A 124 -3.57 15.97 -0.28
CA ASP A 124 -4.01 16.15 -1.65
C ASP A 124 -3.32 15.10 -2.57
N TYR A 125 -2.08 14.69 -2.23
CA TYR A 125 -1.30 13.71 -3.00
C TYR A 125 -1.24 12.34 -2.30
N PRO A 126 -2.13 11.39 -2.67
CA PRO A 126 -2.22 10.10 -1.98
C PRO A 126 -1.02 9.17 -2.22
N PHE A 127 -0.16 9.45 -3.21
CA PHE A 127 1.08 8.71 -3.43
C PHE A 127 2.31 9.62 -3.36
N HIS A 128 3.41 9.07 -2.83
CA HIS A 128 4.72 9.71 -2.81
C HIS A 128 5.84 8.75 -3.20
N ILE A 129 6.97 9.29 -3.65
CA ILE A 129 8.21 8.54 -3.83
C ILE A 129 8.86 8.41 -2.45
N ALA A 130 9.05 7.18 -1.99
CA ALA A 130 9.77 6.91 -0.75
C ALA A 130 11.28 7.00 -0.99
N SER A 131 12.03 7.46 0.01
CA SER A 131 13.49 7.62 -0.02
C SER A 131 14.24 6.29 0.12
N PHE A 132 13.78 5.26 -0.58
CA PHE A 132 14.37 3.93 -0.60
C PHE A 132 14.88 3.58 -1.98
N VAL A 133 16.12 3.10 -2.05
CA VAL A 133 16.65 2.52 -3.28
C VAL A 133 15.94 1.20 -3.55
N SER A 134 15.30 1.11 -4.71
CA SER A 134 14.52 -0.04 -5.19
C SER A 134 15.21 -1.40 -4.96
N LYS A 135 16.51 -1.50 -5.27
CA LYS A 135 17.29 -2.74 -5.12
C LYS A 135 17.49 -3.23 -3.67
N ASP A 136 17.43 -2.32 -2.69
CA ASP A 136 17.67 -2.61 -1.27
C ASP A 136 16.35 -2.82 -0.50
N PHE A 137 15.21 -2.64 -1.17
CA PHE A 137 13.87 -2.72 -0.59
C PHE A 137 13.29 -4.13 -0.75
N SER A 138 12.69 -4.67 0.30
CA SER A 138 11.98 -5.95 0.24
C SER A 138 10.76 -5.96 1.14
N LEU A 139 9.60 -6.34 0.60
CA LEU A 139 8.41 -6.59 1.42
C LEU A 139 8.58 -7.90 2.21
N ILE A 140 8.08 -7.89 3.44
CA ILE A 140 7.88 -9.12 4.19
C ILE A 140 6.47 -9.64 3.85
N PRO A 141 6.35 -10.80 3.17
CA PRO A 141 5.08 -11.24 2.59
C PRO A 141 3.94 -11.31 3.60
N LYS A 142 2.72 -10.94 3.15
CA LYS A 142 1.46 -11.02 3.91
C LYS A 142 1.52 -10.30 5.26
N SER A 143 2.29 -9.23 5.34
CA SER A 143 2.48 -8.45 6.55
C SER A 143 2.57 -6.96 6.27
N ASN A 144 2.48 -6.16 7.32
CA ASN A 144 2.63 -4.71 7.26
C ASN A 144 4.08 -4.29 7.54
N TYR A 145 5.06 -5.12 7.16
CA TYR A 145 6.47 -4.86 7.38
C TYR A 145 7.26 -4.94 6.08
N PHE A 146 8.32 -4.15 6.00
CA PHE A 146 9.32 -4.27 4.95
C PHE A 146 10.72 -4.11 5.55
N ARG A 147 11.71 -4.64 4.82
CA ARG A 147 13.12 -4.48 5.13
C ARG A 147 13.74 -3.54 4.12
N TYR A 148 14.56 -2.63 4.62
CA TYR A 148 15.45 -1.80 3.81
C TYR A 148 16.82 -1.79 4.47
N ARG A 149 17.81 -2.37 3.77
CA ARG A 149 19.15 -2.63 4.32
C ARG A 149 19.03 -3.38 5.67
N ASP A 150 19.69 -2.87 6.71
CA ASP A 150 19.72 -3.47 8.05
C ASP A 150 18.55 -3.02 8.95
N SER A 151 17.51 -2.39 8.39
CA SER A 151 16.37 -1.85 9.16
C SER A 151 15.05 -2.52 8.78
N ILE A 152 14.18 -2.66 9.77
CA ILE A 152 12.80 -3.11 9.60
C ILE A 152 11.87 -1.94 9.81
N TYR A 153 10.89 -1.81 8.93
CA TYR A 153 9.88 -0.77 8.98
C TYR A 153 8.50 -1.42 9.07
N TYR A 154 7.62 -0.81 9.85
CA TYR A 154 6.19 -1.07 9.82
C TYR A 154 5.52 0.00 8.97
N TYR A 155 4.55 -0.37 8.13
CA TYR A 155 3.80 0.57 7.29
C TYR A 155 2.29 0.40 7.45
N GLY A 156 1.55 1.46 7.14
CA GLY A 156 0.09 1.48 7.18
C GLY A 156 -0.47 2.69 6.45
N ASN A 157 -1.72 3.04 6.75
CA ASN A 157 -2.44 4.13 6.09
C ASN A 157 -1.77 5.51 6.25
N GLU A 158 -0.91 5.70 7.26
CA GLU A 158 -0.29 6.98 7.60
C GLU A 158 1.21 7.02 7.22
N GLY A 159 1.67 6.08 6.38
CA GLY A 159 3.07 5.98 5.97
C GLY A 159 3.79 4.84 6.68
N TYR A 160 5.04 5.08 7.10
CA TYR A 160 5.89 4.04 7.68
C TYR A 160 6.76 4.55 8.84
N ILE A 161 7.11 3.64 9.75
CA ILE A 161 7.93 3.90 10.94
C ILE A 161 9.01 2.82 11.04
N VAL A 162 10.24 3.25 11.29
CA VAL A 162 11.36 2.34 11.57
C VAL A 162 11.24 1.72 12.96
N LEU A 163 11.37 0.40 13.06
CA LEU A 163 11.42 -0.28 14.35
C LEU A 163 12.83 -0.12 14.95
N LYS A 164 12.91 0.45 16.15
CA LYS A 164 14.18 0.68 16.85
C LYS A 164 14.69 -0.61 17.51
N LYS A 165 16.02 -0.81 17.47
CA LYS A 165 16.73 -1.90 18.17
C LYS A 165 16.23 -3.31 17.79
N VAL A 166 15.87 -3.51 16.52
CA VAL A 166 15.49 -4.82 15.95
C VAL A 166 16.72 -5.51 15.38
N ASN A 167 16.84 -6.82 15.59
CA ASN A 167 17.73 -7.64 14.78
C ASN A 167 17.07 -7.95 13.41
N SER A 168 17.38 -7.13 12.41
CA SER A 168 16.74 -7.18 11.08
C SER A 168 17.00 -8.46 10.30
N PHE A 169 18.16 -9.10 10.50
CA PHE A 169 18.53 -10.36 9.84
C PHE A 169 17.66 -11.53 10.28
N ASN A 170 17.30 -11.57 11.57
CA ASN A 170 16.46 -12.62 12.14
C ASN A 170 14.97 -12.25 12.16
N PHE A 171 14.60 -11.07 11.64
CA PHE A 171 13.23 -10.61 11.70
C PHE A 171 12.33 -11.44 10.78
N LYS A 172 11.27 -12.00 11.38
CA LYS A 172 10.20 -12.72 10.69
C LYS A 172 8.84 -12.26 11.19
N VAL A 173 7.80 -12.54 10.42
CA VAL A 173 6.41 -12.24 10.80
C VAL A 173 5.62 -13.54 10.79
N ASP A 174 4.89 -13.80 11.87
CA ASP A 174 3.92 -14.89 11.95
C ASP A 174 2.50 -14.32 12.11
N SER A 175 1.51 -14.98 11.49
CA SER A 175 0.09 -14.65 11.66
C SER A 175 -0.52 -15.48 12.80
N LEU A 176 -1.01 -14.81 13.83
CA LEU A 176 -1.64 -15.43 15.00
C LEU A 176 -3.16 -15.29 14.93
N LYS A 177 -3.87 -16.39 15.19
CA LYS A 177 -5.34 -16.40 15.20
C LYS A 177 -5.88 -15.75 16.48
N THR A 178 -6.82 -14.82 16.32
CA THR A 178 -7.51 -14.14 17.41
C THR A 178 -8.60 -15.01 18.02
N LEU A 179 -9.10 -14.62 19.20
CA LEU A 179 -10.24 -15.26 19.85
C LEU A 179 -11.52 -15.19 19.00
N GLN A 180 -11.66 -14.16 18.15
CA GLN A 180 -12.77 -14.04 17.20
C GLN A 180 -12.50 -14.74 15.84
N GLY A 181 -11.41 -15.51 15.73
CA GLY A 181 -11.06 -16.23 14.52
C GLY A 181 -10.45 -15.39 13.39
N LYS A 182 -10.13 -14.12 13.65
CA LYS A 182 -9.36 -13.26 12.73
C LYS A 182 -7.87 -13.57 12.85
N TYR A 183 -7.02 -12.91 12.06
CA TYR A 183 -5.57 -13.00 12.17
C TYR A 183 -4.96 -11.65 12.51
N ILE A 184 -3.95 -11.66 13.37
CA ILE A 184 -3.04 -10.52 13.59
C ILE A 184 -1.63 -10.93 13.18
N ASN A 185 -0.87 -10.00 12.60
CA ASN A 185 0.51 -10.24 12.22
C ASN A 185 1.44 -9.72 13.31
N VAL A 186 2.37 -10.56 13.75
CA VAL A 186 3.30 -10.25 14.83
C VAL A 186 4.73 -10.47 14.35
N GLY A 187 5.60 -9.50 14.57
CA GLY A 187 7.01 -9.54 14.23
C GLY A 187 7.85 -10.17 15.34
N PHE A 188 8.88 -10.91 14.96
CA PHE A 188 9.81 -11.58 15.86
C PHE A 188 11.24 -11.39 15.36
N ASP A 189 12.16 -10.94 16.20
CA ASP A 189 13.59 -10.80 15.85
C ASP A 189 14.49 -11.88 16.50
N GLY A 190 13.86 -12.89 17.10
CA GLY A 190 14.51 -13.97 17.86
C GLY A 190 14.72 -13.68 19.35
N LYS A 191 14.58 -12.42 19.79
CA LYS A 191 14.66 -12.03 21.22
C LYS A 191 13.43 -11.25 21.70
N ASN A 192 12.77 -10.55 20.79
CA ASN A 192 11.70 -9.62 21.06
C ASN A 192 10.51 -9.93 20.15
N ILE A 193 9.34 -9.52 20.61
CA ILE A 193 8.08 -9.56 19.88
C ILE A 193 7.65 -8.13 19.56
N TYR A 194 7.13 -7.91 18.35
CA TYR A 194 6.66 -6.63 17.85
C TYR A 194 5.22 -6.75 17.35
N HIS A 195 4.38 -5.81 17.75
CA HIS A 195 3.04 -5.66 17.20
C HIS A 195 2.94 -4.24 16.64
N ASN A 196 2.67 -4.13 15.34
CA ASN A 196 2.81 -2.90 14.58
C ASN A 196 4.22 -2.29 14.71
N SER A 197 4.34 -1.03 15.12
CA SER A 197 5.63 -0.36 15.33
C SER A 197 6.30 -0.70 16.66
N ASP A 198 5.59 -1.35 17.59
CA ASP A 198 5.97 -1.36 19.00
C ASP A 198 6.51 -2.72 19.44
N LYS A 199 7.64 -2.68 20.17
CA LYS A 199 8.11 -3.83 20.94
C LYS A 199 7.13 -4.06 22.09
N ILE A 200 6.54 -5.25 22.16
CA ILE A 200 5.62 -5.59 23.24
C ILE A 200 6.34 -6.21 24.43
N ASN A 201 5.82 -5.99 25.63
CA ASN A 201 6.25 -6.65 26.86
C ASN A 201 5.27 -7.78 27.25
N SER A 202 5.56 -8.49 28.33
CA SER A 202 4.74 -9.62 28.81
C SER A 202 3.32 -9.21 29.19
N GLU A 203 3.12 -7.99 29.71
CA GLU A 203 1.80 -7.46 30.06
C GLU A 203 0.94 -7.22 28.82
N ILE A 204 1.50 -6.55 27.81
CA ILE A 204 0.82 -6.31 26.53
C ILE A 204 0.50 -7.63 25.84
N LEU A 205 1.43 -8.61 25.85
CA LEU A 205 1.19 -9.93 25.28
C LEU A 205 -0.01 -10.63 25.93
N LYS A 206 -0.18 -10.52 27.26
CA LYS A 206 -1.34 -11.07 27.97
C LYS A 206 -2.66 -10.41 27.53
N MET A 207 -2.63 -9.14 27.16
CA MET A 207 -3.79 -8.36 26.71
C MET A 207 -4.15 -8.59 25.23
N LEU A 208 -3.23 -9.07 24.39
CA LEU A 208 -3.52 -9.29 22.97
C LEU A 208 -4.72 -10.25 22.80
N PRO A 209 -5.62 -10.02 21.82
CA PRO A 209 -6.84 -10.83 21.66
C PRO A 209 -6.56 -12.18 20.96
N ILE A 210 -5.45 -12.84 21.27
CA ILE A 210 -5.06 -14.14 20.70
C ILE A 210 -5.39 -15.31 21.64
N ASN A 211 -5.43 -16.50 21.06
CA ASN A 211 -5.63 -17.77 21.77
C ASN A 211 -4.65 -17.92 22.97
N TYR A 212 -5.16 -18.48 24.08
CA TYR A 212 -4.37 -18.69 25.32
C TYR A 212 -3.13 -19.56 25.11
N LYS A 213 -3.23 -20.69 24.40
CA LYS A 213 -2.09 -21.57 24.08
C LYS A 213 -0.98 -20.83 23.33
N SER A 214 -1.31 -19.93 22.40
CA SER A 214 -0.35 -19.08 21.71
C SER A 214 0.30 -18.09 22.68
N LYS A 215 -0.47 -17.46 23.57
CA LYS A 215 0.08 -16.56 24.60
C LYS A 215 1.07 -17.29 25.51
N ASP A 216 0.67 -18.44 26.04
CA ASP A 216 1.49 -19.22 26.96
C ASP A 216 2.80 -19.64 26.30
N SER A 217 2.72 -20.13 25.06
CA SER A 217 3.91 -20.49 24.27
C SER A 217 4.85 -19.30 24.07
N LEU A 218 4.31 -18.13 23.75
CA LEU A 218 5.10 -16.92 23.54
C LEU A 218 5.70 -16.37 24.84
N LEU A 219 4.96 -16.44 25.95
CA LEU A 219 5.46 -16.06 27.28
C LEU A 219 6.66 -16.91 27.69
N ILE A 220 6.58 -18.23 27.49
CA ILE A 220 7.68 -19.15 27.80
C ILE A 220 8.93 -18.85 26.96
N ILE A 221 8.75 -18.60 25.66
CA ILE A 221 9.89 -18.44 24.73
C ILE A 221 10.57 -17.07 24.89
N TYR A 222 9.79 -15.99 25.02
CA TYR A 222 10.31 -14.62 24.91
C TYR A 222 10.40 -13.87 26.24
N PHE A 223 9.76 -14.40 27.30
CA PHE A 223 9.77 -13.81 28.64
C PHE A 223 10.00 -14.88 29.71
N PRO A 224 11.08 -15.69 29.61
CA PRO A 224 11.41 -16.67 30.64
C PRO A 224 11.75 -15.93 31.94
N ASN A 225 11.15 -16.38 33.05
CA ASN A 225 11.50 -15.93 34.40
C ASN A 225 12.89 -16.42 34.80
#